data_AF-A0A7J6QU70-F1
#
_entry.id   AF-A0A7J6QU70-F1
#
_cell.length_a   1.000
_cell.length_b   1.000
_cell.length_c   1.000
_cell.angle_alpha   90.00
_cell.angle_beta   90.00
_cell.angle_gamma   90.00
#
_symmetry.space_group_name_H-M   'P 1'
#
loop_
_entity.id
_entity.type
_entity.pdbx_description
1 polymer ?
#
loop_
_entity_poly.entity_id
_entity_poly.type
_entity_poly.pdbx_seq_one_letter_code
_entity_poly.pdbx_strand_id
1 'polypeptide(L)'
;ESPSPAVQYETANTLVILSKSHVAIGAAAEAYVNLVVTQADNNVKLIVLDRIDLLRKRYKQAMEPLVMDLLRGLSCPAVEVRRKILDICTPLVNSRNIADVVGMLKKELIKTQDTSTSEGNTEYRRLLIRALHLSTSRVGDATYASQVVSVLLDILTEQTDVKASDSAAVAADIVMFVRETIIRHEQLRESVLTRLAESLNEIRQSRVIRGCLWLLGEFSP
;
A
#
# COMPACT_ATOMS: atom_id res chain seq x y z
N GLU A 1 12.02 26.46 21.25
CA GLU A 1 12.90 26.00 20.15
C GLU A 1 12.66 24.51 19.94
N SER A 2 12.39 24.09 18.71
CA SER A 2 12.28 22.66 18.41
C SER A 2 13.69 22.07 18.38
N PRO A 3 13.98 20.97 19.11
CA PRO A 3 15.30 20.34 19.09
C PRO A 3 15.66 19.93 17.67
N SER A 4 16.94 20.05 17.31
CA SER A 4 17.40 19.73 15.95
C SER A 4 17.06 18.27 15.57
N PRO A 5 16.84 17.97 14.29
CA PRO A 5 16.53 16.60 13.85
C PRO A 5 17.55 15.56 14.31
N ALA A 6 18.83 15.94 14.37
CA ALA A 6 19.89 15.10 14.89
C ALA A 6 19.71 14.80 16.39
N VAL A 7 19.37 15.81 17.20
CA VAL A 7 19.10 15.62 18.64
C VAL A 7 17.87 14.74 18.85
N GLN A 8 16.81 14.93 18.06
CA GLN A 8 15.62 14.07 18.12
C GLN A 8 15.95 12.61 17.78
N TYR A 9 16.77 12.38 16.75
CA TYR A 9 17.19 11.04 16.37
C TYR A 9 18.04 10.37 17.47
N GLU A 10 19.03 11.08 18.02
CA GLU A 10 19.92 10.53 19.05
C GLU A 10 19.21 10.28 20.38
N THR A 11 18.29 11.16 20.76
CA THR A 11 17.47 10.97 21.97
C THR A 11 16.54 9.77 21.82
N ALA A 12 15.89 9.60 20.67
CA ALA A 12 15.08 8.42 20.37
C ALA A 12 15.94 7.13 20.39
N ASN A 13 17.13 7.17 19.80
CA ASN A 13 18.05 6.03 19.78
C ASN A 13 18.49 5.63 21.20
N THR A 14 18.87 6.62 22.00
CA THR A 14 19.25 6.42 23.40
C THR A 14 18.09 5.85 24.21
N LEU A 15 16.86 6.35 23.99
CA LEU A 15 15.68 5.88 24.69
C LEU A 15 15.35 4.40 24.38
N VAL A 16 15.51 3.98 23.12
CA VAL A 16 15.33 2.58 22.69
C VAL A 16 16.38 1.66 23.28
N ILE A 17 17.61 2.14 23.46
CA ILE A 17 18.72 1.36 24.05
C ILE A 17 18.52 1.19 25.56
N LEU A 18 18.14 2.26 26.26
CA LEU A 18 18.07 2.27 27.73
C LEU A 18 16.74 1.75 28.29
N SER A 19 15.66 1.80 27.51
CA SER A 19 14.32 1.46 28.00
C SER A 19 13.70 0.27 27.28
N LYS A 20 13.03 -0.58 28.05
CA LYS A 20 12.18 -1.68 27.55
C LYS A 20 10.69 -1.40 27.80
N SER A 21 10.36 -0.23 28.34
CA SER A 21 8.97 0.15 28.62
C SER A 21 8.23 0.45 27.32
N HIS A 22 7.01 -0.07 27.19
CA HIS A 22 6.16 0.15 26.01
C HIS A 22 5.92 1.64 25.72
N VAL A 23 5.75 2.45 26.77
CA VAL A 23 5.52 3.91 26.66
C VAL A 23 6.76 4.61 26.10
N ALA A 24 7.95 4.27 26.59
CA ALA A 24 9.20 4.86 26.12
C ALA A 24 9.51 4.48 24.67
N ILE A 25 9.25 3.22 24.30
CA ILE A 25 9.39 2.76 22.92
C ILE A 25 8.38 3.46 22.00
N GLY A 26 7.13 3.65 22.45
CA GLY A 26 6.12 4.42 21.72
C GLY A 26 6.58 5.85 21.43
N ALA A 27 7.07 6.56 22.45
CA ALA A 27 7.58 7.93 22.30
C ALA A 27 8.79 8.01 21.35
N ALA A 28 9.71 7.05 21.42
CA ALA A 28 10.83 6.98 20.48
C ALA A 28 10.36 6.72 19.04
N ALA A 29 9.38 5.84 18.86
CA ALA A 29 8.80 5.55 17.56
C ALA A 29 8.06 6.76 16.97
N GLU A 30 7.31 7.50 17.79
CA GLU A 30 6.68 8.77 17.39
C GLU A 30 7.72 9.79 16.91
N ALA A 31 8.83 9.95 17.63
CA ALA A 31 9.92 10.82 17.23
C ALA A 31 10.52 10.39 15.87
N TYR A 32 10.73 9.10 15.64
CA TYR A 32 11.19 8.60 14.35
C TYR A 32 10.19 8.83 13.22
N VAL A 33 8.90 8.58 13.45
CA VAL A 33 7.85 8.84 12.45
C VAL A 33 7.78 10.33 12.09
N ASN A 34 7.86 11.21 13.09
CA ASN A 34 7.92 12.65 12.88
C ASN A 34 9.14 13.05 12.04
N LEU A 35 10.31 12.44 12.26
CA LEU A 35 11.48 12.66 11.42
C LEU A 35 11.24 12.21 9.96
N VAL A 36 10.62 11.04 9.73
CA VAL A 36 10.30 10.59 8.35
C VAL A 36 9.41 11.59 7.61
N VAL A 37 8.42 12.15 8.30
CA VAL A 37 7.48 13.11 7.71
C VAL A 37 8.13 14.48 7.47
N THR A 38 8.92 14.98 8.42
CA THR A 38 9.43 16.35 8.42
C THR A 38 10.78 16.54 7.71
N GLN A 39 11.64 15.52 7.68
CA GLN A 39 12.96 15.65 7.06
C GLN A 39 12.84 15.82 5.55
N ALA A 40 13.75 16.59 4.96
CA ALA A 40 13.83 16.78 3.51
C ALA A 40 14.75 15.74 2.84
N ASP A 41 15.82 15.33 3.52
CA ASP A 41 16.80 14.39 2.97
C ASP A 41 16.27 12.95 2.97
N ASN A 42 16.15 12.37 1.76
CA ASN A 42 15.70 11.00 1.57
C ASN A 42 16.62 9.97 2.23
N ASN A 43 17.94 10.22 2.29
CA ASN A 43 18.88 9.32 2.94
C ASN A 43 18.63 9.26 4.45
N VAL A 44 18.38 10.41 5.07
CA VAL A 44 18.00 10.48 6.50
C VAL A 44 16.69 9.72 6.72
N LYS A 45 15.69 9.90 5.85
CA LYS A 45 14.44 9.12 5.94
C LYS A 45 14.70 7.62 5.86
N LEU A 46 15.54 7.17 4.92
CA LEU A 46 15.85 5.75 4.76
C LEU A 46 16.53 5.17 6.00
N ILE A 47 17.49 5.89 6.59
CA ILE A 47 18.16 5.49 7.84
C ILE A 47 17.16 5.40 8.99
N VAL A 48 16.29 6.40 9.14
CA VAL A 48 15.26 6.40 10.19
C VAL A 48 14.27 5.25 9.97
N LEU A 49 13.87 4.98 8.73
CA LEU A 49 13.00 3.86 8.38
C LEU A 49 13.63 2.49 8.70
N ASP A 50 14.96 2.33 8.58
CA ASP A 50 15.63 1.11 9.06
C ASP A 50 15.46 0.92 10.57
N ARG A 51 15.56 2.00 11.35
CA ARG A 51 15.33 1.96 12.80
C ARG A 51 13.88 1.63 13.13
N ILE A 52 12.93 2.23 12.41
CA ILE A 52 11.50 1.92 12.55
C ILE A 52 11.22 0.45 12.23
N ASP A 53 11.82 -0.12 11.18
CA ASP A 53 11.60 -1.53 10.83
C ASP A 53 12.15 -2.49 11.92
N LEU A 54 13.30 -2.15 12.51
CA LEU A 54 13.84 -2.89 13.66
C LEU A 54 12.90 -2.81 14.87
N LEU A 55 12.34 -1.64 15.15
CA LEU A 55 11.35 -1.45 16.21
C LEU A 55 10.07 -2.24 15.95
N ARG A 56 9.54 -2.19 14.74
CA ARG A 56 8.36 -2.96 14.29
C ARG A 56 8.53 -4.45 14.55
N LYS A 57 9.70 -5.00 14.24
CA LYS A 57 10.01 -6.43 14.45
C LYS A 57 10.02 -6.83 15.93
N ARG A 58 10.39 -5.92 16.84
CA ARG A 58 10.53 -6.19 18.28
C ARG A 58 9.31 -5.80 19.11
N TYR A 59 8.66 -4.69 18.75
CA TYR A 59 7.63 -4.02 19.54
C TYR A 59 6.39 -3.70 18.69
N LYS A 60 5.85 -4.72 18.01
CA LYS A 60 4.73 -4.57 17.08
C LYS A 60 3.57 -3.74 17.64
N GLN A 61 3.13 -4.04 18.87
CA GLN A 61 2.01 -3.35 19.51
C GLN A 61 2.23 -1.83 19.70
N ALA A 62 3.48 -1.40 19.89
CA ALA A 62 3.80 0.03 20.04
C ALA A 62 3.77 0.76 18.68
N MET A 63 3.92 0.03 17.58
CA MET A 63 3.94 0.57 16.22
C MET A 63 2.55 0.61 15.57
N GLU A 64 1.63 -0.26 15.97
CA GLU A 64 0.27 -0.33 15.39
C GLU A 64 -0.51 1.00 15.41
N PRO A 65 -0.44 1.83 16.48
CA PRO A 65 -1.08 3.15 16.49
C PRO A 65 -0.47 4.15 15.50
N LEU A 66 0.81 3.97 15.14
CA LEU A 66 1.59 4.93 14.34
C LEU A 66 1.50 4.68 12.83
N VAL A 67 0.75 3.66 12.40
CA VAL A 67 0.65 3.27 10.99
C VAL A 67 0.14 4.43 10.12
N MET A 68 -0.91 5.12 10.57
CA MET A 68 -1.48 6.23 9.81
C MET A 68 -0.53 7.41 9.71
N ASP A 69 0.19 7.73 10.78
CA ASP A 69 1.20 8.79 10.77
C ASP A 69 2.38 8.45 9.87
N LEU A 70 2.83 7.19 9.86
CA LEU A 70 3.89 6.74 8.97
C LEU A 70 3.46 6.78 7.50
N LEU A 71 2.20 6.45 7.18
CA LEU A 71 1.64 6.55 5.83
C LEU A 71 1.58 7.99 5.30
N ARG A 72 1.59 9.01 6.16
CA ARG A 72 1.72 10.42 5.72
C ARG A 72 3.05 10.68 5.01
N GLY A 73 4.07 9.86 5.29
CA GLY A 73 5.37 9.90 4.62
C GLY A 73 5.32 9.53 3.13
N LEU A 74 4.22 8.94 2.63
CA LEU A 74 4.03 8.65 1.19
C LEU A 74 4.00 9.92 0.30
N SER A 75 3.77 11.09 0.92
CA SER A 75 3.93 12.40 0.27
C SER A 75 5.35 12.63 -0.27
N CYS A 76 6.37 11.93 0.24
CA CYS A 76 7.72 11.95 -0.30
C CYS A 76 7.72 11.41 -1.74
N PRO A 77 8.31 12.11 -2.73
CA PRO A 77 8.32 11.65 -4.12
C PRO A 77 9.25 10.45 -4.38
N ALA A 78 10.19 10.16 -3.46
CA ALA A 78 11.15 9.08 -3.65
C ALA A 78 10.49 7.69 -3.49
N VAL A 79 10.53 6.90 -4.56
CA VAL A 79 9.92 5.56 -4.62
C VAL A 79 10.50 4.63 -3.55
N GLU A 80 11.81 4.68 -3.29
CA GLU A 80 12.46 3.84 -2.27
C GLU A 80 11.96 4.15 -0.85
N VAL A 81 11.68 5.42 -0.54
CA VAL A 81 11.08 5.82 0.74
C VAL A 81 9.65 5.29 0.83
N ARG A 82 8.85 5.46 -0.23
CA ARG A 82 7.47 4.95 -0.31
C ARG A 82 7.41 3.43 -0.14
N ARG A 83 8.28 2.69 -0.84
CA ARG A 83 8.38 1.23 -0.75
C ARG A 83 8.60 0.79 0.69
N LYS A 84 9.62 1.36 1.33
CA LYS A 84 9.99 1.01 2.70
C LYS A 84 8.92 1.37 3.72
N ILE A 85 8.23 2.51 3.55
CA ILE A 85 7.06 2.85 4.35
C ILE A 85 5.97 1.79 4.22
N LEU A 86 5.61 1.40 2.99
CA LEU A 86 4.57 0.39 2.75
C LEU A 86 4.97 -0.98 3.33
N ASP A 87 6.22 -1.40 3.14
CA ASP A 87 6.74 -2.67 3.68
C ASP A 87 6.72 -2.71 5.23
N ILE A 88 6.92 -1.58 5.90
CA ILE A 88 6.80 -1.45 7.36
C ILE A 88 5.32 -1.43 7.79
N CYS A 89 4.46 -0.71 7.06
CA CYS A 89 3.05 -0.54 7.43
C CYS A 89 2.21 -1.80 7.21
N THR A 90 2.38 -2.50 6.09
CA THR A 90 1.53 -3.65 5.72
C THR A 90 1.48 -4.75 6.80
N PRO A 91 2.59 -5.15 7.46
CA PRO A 91 2.55 -6.11 8.58
C PRO A 91 1.89 -5.59 9.86
N LEU A 92 1.71 -4.27 9.99
CA LEU A 92 1.06 -3.63 11.15
C LEU A 92 -0.46 -3.46 10.96
N VAL A 93 -0.98 -3.80 9.78
CA VAL A 93 -2.41 -3.76 9.52
C VAL A 93 -3.14 -4.83 10.35
N ASN A 94 -4.25 -4.42 10.96
CA ASN A 94 -5.14 -5.23 11.78
C ASN A 94 -6.59 -4.74 11.63
N SER A 95 -7.54 -5.41 12.28
CA SER A 95 -8.97 -5.08 12.20
C SER A 95 -9.33 -3.68 12.71
N ARG A 96 -8.46 -3.02 13.49
CA ARG A 96 -8.71 -1.69 14.05
C ARG A 96 -8.32 -0.56 13.09
N ASN A 97 -7.29 -0.76 12.28
CA ASN A 97 -6.74 0.29 11.41
C ASN A 97 -6.97 0.04 9.90
N ILE A 98 -7.46 -1.14 9.51
CA ILE A 98 -7.64 -1.52 8.09
C ILE A 98 -8.49 -0.53 7.29
N ALA A 99 -9.57 -0.01 7.89
CA ALA A 99 -10.46 0.94 7.22
C ALA A 99 -9.72 2.19 6.76
N ASP A 100 -8.92 2.77 7.67
CA ASP A 100 -8.16 3.98 7.40
C ASP A 100 -7.00 3.72 6.45
N VAL A 101 -6.30 2.59 6.62
CA VAL A 101 -5.18 2.18 5.75
C VAL A 101 -5.67 1.97 4.31
N VAL A 102 -6.72 1.16 4.10
CA VAL A 102 -7.29 0.93 2.77
C VAL A 102 -7.83 2.23 2.18
N GLY A 103 -8.52 3.05 2.98
CA GLY A 103 -9.02 4.35 2.56
C GLY A 103 -7.91 5.29 2.06
N MET A 104 -6.80 5.39 2.80
CA MET A 104 -5.64 6.20 2.42
C MET A 104 -4.95 5.67 1.16
N LEU A 105 -4.69 4.36 1.09
CA LEU A 105 -4.02 3.74 -0.06
C LEU A 105 -4.86 3.85 -1.34
N LYS A 106 -6.19 3.70 -1.25
CA LYS A 106 -7.10 3.92 -2.38
C LYS A 106 -7.03 5.37 -2.87
N LYS A 107 -7.05 6.35 -1.95
CA LYS A 107 -6.92 7.77 -2.31
C LYS A 107 -5.59 8.07 -2.99
N GLU A 108 -4.49 7.55 -2.46
CA GLU A 108 -3.17 7.68 -3.09
C GLU A 108 -3.13 7.04 -4.47
N LEU A 109 -3.73 5.86 -4.64
CA LEU A 109 -3.80 5.17 -5.93
C LEU A 109 -4.56 5.99 -6.97
N ILE A 110 -5.70 6.57 -6.60
CA ILE A 110 -6.49 7.43 -7.49
C ILE A 110 -5.69 8.68 -7.92
N LYS A 111 -4.98 9.33 -6.99
CA LYS A 111 -4.12 10.49 -7.34
C LYS A 111 -3.06 10.16 -8.38
N THR A 112 -2.60 8.91 -8.44
CA THR A 112 -1.64 8.51 -9.47
C THR A 112 -2.24 8.50 -10.88
N GLN A 113 -3.57 8.48 -11.02
CA GLN A 113 -4.28 8.56 -12.31
C GLN A 113 -4.29 10.00 -12.84
N ASP A 114 -4.58 10.99 -11.97
CA ASP A 114 -4.66 12.41 -12.33
C ASP A 114 -3.32 13.05 -12.72
N THR A 115 -2.21 12.48 -12.25
CA THR A 115 -0.89 13.07 -12.43
C THR A 115 -0.34 12.69 -13.82
N SER A 116 -0.50 13.60 -14.79
CA SER A 116 -0.13 13.51 -16.22
C SER A 116 1.35 13.19 -16.56
N THR A 117 2.20 12.92 -15.56
CA THR A 117 3.59 12.47 -15.73
C THR A 117 3.67 10.95 -15.51
N SER A 118 3.26 10.21 -16.54
CA SER A 118 3.06 8.76 -16.52
C SER A 118 4.31 7.90 -16.29
N GLU A 119 5.54 8.42 -16.46
CA GLU A 119 6.74 7.58 -16.50
C GLU A 119 7.34 7.28 -15.10
N GLY A 120 7.08 8.11 -14.08
CA GLY A 120 7.55 7.87 -12.71
C GLY A 120 6.54 7.15 -11.79
N ASN A 121 5.28 7.08 -12.18
CA ASN A 121 4.19 6.63 -11.31
C ASN A 121 3.86 5.14 -11.42
N THR A 122 4.32 4.44 -12.46
CA THR A 122 4.03 3.00 -12.65
C THR A 122 4.52 2.18 -11.46
N GLU A 123 5.77 2.38 -11.03
CA GLU A 123 6.33 1.61 -9.91
C GLU A 123 5.59 1.91 -8.60
N TYR A 124 5.25 3.18 -8.36
CA TYR A 124 4.47 3.56 -7.19
C TYR A 124 3.06 2.94 -7.21
N ARG A 125 2.38 2.90 -8.36
CA ARG A 125 1.09 2.21 -8.52
C ARG A 125 1.21 0.73 -8.15
N ARG A 126 2.24 0.04 -8.64
CA ARG A 126 2.46 -1.38 -8.30
C ARG A 126 2.68 -1.57 -6.81
N LEU A 127 3.43 -0.68 -6.16
CA LEU A 127 3.61 -0.69 -4.71
C LEU A 127 2.29 -0.51 -3.96
N LEU A 128 1.44 0.42 -4.38
CA LEU A 128 0.13 0.66 -3.78
C LEU A 128 -0.81 -0.54 -3.96
N ILE A 129 -0.88 -1.11 -5.17
CA ILE A 129 -1.71 -2.30 -5.47
C ILE A 129 -1.25 -3.48 -4.61
N ARG A 130 0.05 -3.73 -4.53
CA ARG A 130 0.62 -4.77 -3.67
C ARG A 130 0.31 -4.53 -2.20
N ALA A 131 0.45 -3.29 -1.71
CA ALA A 131 0.16 -2.95 -0.33
C ALA A 131 -1.33 -3.13 0.00
N LEU A 132 -2.24 -2.73 -0.90
CA LEU A 132 -3.68 -2.97 -0.78
C LEU A 132 -3.99 -4.48 -0.74
N HIS A 133 -3.34 -5.26 -1.60
CA HIS A 133 -3.49 -6.71 -1.65
C HIS A 133 -3.10 -7.36 -0.34
N LEU A 134 -1.90 -7.09 0.14
CA LEU A 134 -1.42 -7.66 1.39
C LEU A 134 -2.25 -7.18 2.58
N SER A 135 -2.70 -5.93 2.60
CA SER A 135 -3.52 -5.38 3.70
C SER A 135 -4.90 -6.04 3.78
N THR A 136 -5.59 -6.18 2.65
CA THR A 136 -6.90 -6.84 2.58
C THR A 136 -6.79 -8.35 2.82
N SER A 137 -5.77 -8.98 2.21
CA SER A 137 -5.47 -10.41 2.37
C SER A 137 -5.18 -10.79 3.83
N ARG A 138 -4.50 -9.90 4.57
CA ARG A 138 -4.13 -10.11 5.99
C ARG A 138 -5.33 -10.10 6.95
N VAL A 139 -6.29 -9.20 6.74
CA VAL A 139 -7.47 -9.11 7.61
C VAL A 139 -8.53 -10.13 7.18
N GLY A 140 -8.63 -10.42 5.88
CA GLY A 140 -9.56 -11.41 5.35
C GLY A 140 -11.02 -10.97 5.40
N ASP A 141 -11.30 -9.67 5.53
CA ASP A 141 -12.65 -9.14 5.47
C ASP A 141 -13.02 -8.80 4.02
N ALA A 142 -14.06 -9.49 3.53
CA ALA A 142 -14.56 -9.38 2.16
C ALA A 142 -14.98 -7.95 1.79
N THR A 143 -15.40 -7.14 2.76
CA THR A 143 -15.88 -5.76 2.53
C THR A 143 -14.77 -4.90 1.95
N TYR A 144 -13.57 -4.95 2.53
CA TYR A 144 -12.43 -4.18 2.03
C TYR A 144 -11.88 -4.74 0.72
N ALA A 145 -11.89 -6.07 0.56
CA ALA A 145 -11.47 -6.69 -0.69
C ALA A 145 -12.36 -6.25 -1.87
N SER A 146 -13.68 -6.27 -1.71
CA SER A 146 -14.64 -5.79 -2.71
C SER A 146 -14.41 -4.32 -3.08
N GLN A 147 -14.24 -3.46 -2.07
CA GLN A 147 -13.97 -2.04 -2.27
C GLN A 147 -12.66 -1.76 -3.02
N VAL A 148 -11.64 -2.61 -2.84
CA VAL A 148 -10.36 -2.49 -3.54
C VAL A 148 -10.49 -3.02 -4.96
N VAL A 149 -11.10 -4.20 -5.16
CA VAL A 149 -11.35 -4.78 -6.49
C VAL A 149 -12.07 -3.79 -7.40
N SER A 150 -13.12 -3.13 -6.89
CA SER A 150 -13.82 -2.07 -7.61
C SER A 150 -12.86 -1.05 -8.22
N VAL A 151 -11.97 -0.47 -7.41
CA VAL A 151 -11.03 0.57 -7.86
C VAL A 151 -9.97 -0.01 -8.79
N LEU A 152 -9.52 -1.25 -8.56
CA LEU A 152 -8.56 -1.89 -9.44
C LEU A 152 -9.13 -2.17 -10.84
N LEU A 153 -10.41 -2.56 -10.94
CA LEU A 153 -11.07 -2.73 -12.23
C LEU A 153 -11.21 -1.38 -12.96
N ASP A 154 -11.54 -0.31 -12.25
CA ASP A 154 -11.60 1.04 -12.84
C ASP A 154 -10.22 1.49 -13.38
N ILE A 155 -9.13 1.14 -12.69
CA ILE A 155 -7.76 1.39 -13.17
C ILE A 155 -7.45 0.57 -14.43
N LEU A 156 -7.92 -0.68 -14.52
CA LEU A 156 -7.72 -1.51 -15.71
C LEU A 156 -8.39 -0.93 -16.95
N THR A 157 -9.57 -0.33 -16.81
CA THR A 157 -10.30 0.24 -17.95
C THR A 157 -9.75 1.59 -18.39
N GLU A 158 -9.17 2.38 -17.48
CA GLU A 158 -8.59 3.69 -17.81
C GLU A 158 -7.19 3.59 -18.46
N GLN A 159 -6.45 2.49 -18.25
CA GLN A 159 -5.09 2.29 -18.79
C GLN A 159 -5.03 2.05 -20.32
N THR A 160 -6.04 2.47 -21.08
CA THR A 160 -6.28 2.15 -22.49
C THR A 160 -5.39 2.88 -23.50
N ASP A 161 -4.70 3.97 -23.09
CA ASP A 161 -3.88 4.80 -24.00
C ASP A 161 -2.36 4.81 -23.69
N VAL A 162 -1.90 4.18 -22.60
CA VAL A 162 -0.48 4.29 -22.18
C VAL A 162 0.37 3.15 -22.75
N LYS A 163 1.53 3.51 -23.32
CA LYS A 163 2.60 2.64 -23.85
C LYS A 163 2.61 1.23 -23.22
N ALA A 164 2.43 0.21 -24.06
CA ALA A 164 1.99 -1.14 -23.73
C ALA A 164 2.89 -2.01 -22.81
N SER A 165 4.11 -1.60 -22.45
CA SER A 165 5.04 -2.43 -21.66
C SER A 165 4.78 -2.33 -20.15
N ASP A 166 4.54 -1.13 -19.65
CA ASP A 166 4.53 -0.85 -18.21
C ASP A 166 3.15 -1.10 -17.58
N SER A 167 2.10 -0.89 -18.37
CA SER A 167 0.71 -1.23 -18.04
C SER A 167 0.49 -2.74 -17.86
N ALA A 168 1.25 -3.58 -18.59
CA ALA A 168 1.09 -5.04 -18.53
C ALA A 168 1.36 -5.61 -17.13
N ALA A 169 2.35 -5.06 -16.43
CA ALA A 169 2.77 -5.57 -15.13
C ALA A 169 1.81 -5.13 -14.01
N VAL A 170 1.31 -3.89 -14.09
CA VAL A 170 0.23 -3.38 -13.23
C VAL A 170 -1.03 -4.24 -13.41
N ALA A 171 -1.41 -4.51 -14.66
CA ALA A 171 -2.61 -5.29 -14.95
C ALA A 171 -2.49 -6.75 -14.50
N ALA A 172 -1.30 -7.37 -14.63
CA ALA A 172 -1.05 -8.70 -14.09
C ALA A 172 -1.22 -8.76 -12.57
N ASP A 173 -0.71 -7.76 -11.84
CA ASP A 173 -0.87 -7.66 -10.38
C ASP A 173 -2.37 -7.55 -10.00
N ILE A 174 -3.16 -6.79 -10.78
CA ILE A 174 -4.61 -6.66 -10.57
C ILE A 174 -5.34 -7.98 -10.84
N VAL A 175 -5.05 -8.65 -11.96
CA VAL A 175 -5.67 -9.96 -12.29
C VAL A 175 -5.36 -10.98 -11.19
N MET A 176 -4.13 -11.00 -10.67
CA MET A 176 -3.75 -11.88 -9.55
C MET A 176 -4.48 -11.54 -8.25
N PHE A 177 -4.67 -10.26 -7.95
CA PHE A 177 -5.48 -9.82 -6.82
C PHE A 177 -6.93 -10.32 -6.94
N VAL A 178 -7.55 -10.08 -8.10
CA VAL A 178 -8.94 -10.48 -8.37
C VAL A 178 -9.10 -11.99 -8.23
N ARG A 179 -8.15 -12.76 -8.78
CA ARG A 179 -8.08 -14.21 -8.63
C ARG A 179 -8.08 -14.63 -7.16
N GLU A 180 -7.18 -14.09 -6.35
CA GLU A 180 -7.09 -14.44 -4.92
C GLU A 180 -8.37 -14.06 -4.17
N THR A 181 -8.97 -12.91 -4.52
CA THR A 181 -10.21 -12.42 -3.89
C THR A 181 -11.38 -13.37 -4.17
N ILE A 182 -11.55 -13.81 -5.41
CA ILE A 182 -12.62 -14.75 -5.80
C ILE A 182 -12.44 -16.11 -5.13
N ILE A 183 -11.20 -16.60 -5.02
CA ILE A 183 -10.90 -17.88 -4.37
C ILE A 183 -11.17 -17.80 -2.87
N ARG A 184 -10.80 -16.68 -2.22
CA ARG A 184 -10.95 -16.53 -0.77
C ARG A 184 -12.36 -16.17 -0.34
N HIS A 185 -13.08 -15.41 -1.16
CA HIS A 185 -14.39 -14.86 -0.82
C HIS A 185 -15.42 -15.30 -1.87
N GLU A 186 -15.92 -16.53 -1.73
CA GLU A 186 -16.91 -17.11 -2.64
C GLU A 186 -18.16 -16.22 -2.81
N GLN A 187 -18.61 -15.59 -1.73
CA GLN A 187 -19.73 -14.63 -1.74
C GLN A 187 -19.53 -13.40 -2.63
N LEU A 188 -18.29 -13.06 -3.00
CA LEU A 188 -17.99 -11.93 -3.90
C LEU A 188 -17.90 -12.36 -5.36
N ARG A 189 -17.80 -13.66 -5.65
CA ARG A 189 -17.50 -14.21 -6.98
C ARG A 189 -18.45 -13.67 -8.05
N GLU A 190 -19.75 -13.78 -7.86
CA GLU A 190 -20.76 -13.32 -8.82
C GLU A 190 -20.65 -11.81 -9.10
N SER A 191 -20.52 -11.01 -8.03
CA SER A 191 -20.42 -9.55 -8.15
C SER A 191 -19.15 -9.11 -8.89
N VAL A 192 -18.02 -9.78 -8.63
CA VAL A 192 -16.72 -9.45 -9.23
C VAL A 192 -16.66 -9.92 -10.69
N LEU A 193 -17.16 -11.11 -11.00
CA LEU A 193 -17.18 -11.64 -12.36
C LEU A 193 -18.14 -10.83 -13.25
N THR A 194 -19.31 -10.44 -12.74
CA THR A 194 -20.25 -9.58 -13.48
C THR A 194 -19.59 -8.26 -13.85
N ARG A 195 -18.95 -7.59 -12.88
CA ARG A 195 -18.25 -6.34 -13.14
C ARG A 195 -17.05 -6.52 -14.08
N LEU A 196 -16.31 -7.61 -13.95
CA LEU A 196 -15.19 -7.93 -14.84
C LEU A 196 -15.66 -8.13 -16.30
N ALA A 197 -16.83 -8.75 -16.50
CA ALA A 197 -17.44 -8.94 -17.81
C ALA A 197 -17.89 -7.60 -18.42
N GLU A 198 -18.48 -6.71 -17.63
CA GLU A 198 -18.86 -5.36 -18.05
C GLU A 198 -17.64 -4.54 -18.49
N SER A 199 -16.55 -4.60 -17.72
CA SER A 199 -15.29 -3.90 -18.02
C SER A 199 -14.54 -4.45 -19.24
N LEU A 200 -14.84 -5.67 -19.70
CA LEU A 200 -14.07 -6.36 -20.74
C LEU A 200 -14.04 -5.60 -22.07
N ASN A 201 -15.15 -4.95 -22.42
CA ASN A 201 -15.28 -4.19 -23.68
C ASN A 201 -14.43 -2.92 -23.71
N GLU A 202 -14.01 -2.42 -22.54
CA GLU A 202 -13.21 -1.21 -22.41
C GLU A 202 -11.71 -1.51 -22.48
N ILE A 203 -11.30 -2.73 -22.12
CA ILE A 203 -9.89 -3.13 -22.07
C ILE A 203 -9.34 -3.35 -23.49
N ARG A 204 -8.29 -2.62 -23.87
CA ARG A 204 -7.65 -2.74 -25.20
C ARG A 204 -6.42 -3.65 -25.24
N GLN A 205 -5.84 -3.99 -24.09
CA GLN A 205 -4.59 -4.73 -24.03
C GLN A 205 -4.81 -6.25 -24.05
N SER A 206 -4.39 -6.93 -25.12
CA SER A 206 -4.66 -8.36 -25.34
C SER A 206 -4.18 -9.29 -24.22
N ARG A 207 -3.06 -8.96 -23.55
CA ARG A 207 -2.55 -9.74 -22.41
C ARG A 207 -3.49 -9.69 -21.20
N VAL A 208 -4.10 -8.52 -20.96
CA VAL A 208 -5.01 -8.29 -19.85
C VAL A 208 -6.33 -8.97 -20.13
N ILE A 209 -6.88 -8.80 -21.34
CA ILE A 209 -8.09 -9.48 -21.81
C ILE A 209 -7.95 -11.00 -21.62
N ARG A 210 -6.80 -11.59 -21.98
CA ARG A 210 -6.55 -13.02 -21.77
C ARG A 210 -6.65 -13.41 -20.29
N GLY A 211 -6.10 -12.60 -19.39
CA GLY A 211 -6.19 -12.83 -17.95
C GLY A 211 -7.63 -12.73 -17.43
N CYS A 212 -8.37 -11.71 -17.87
CA CYS A 212 -9.78 -11.52 -17.52
C CYS A 212 -10.67 -12.65 -18.05
N LEU A 213 -10.49 -13.06 -19.31
CA LEU A 213 -11.20 -14.19 -19.92
C LEU A 213 -10.88 -15.51 -19.22
N TRP A 214 -9.63 -15.71 -18.80
CA TRP A 214 -9.26 -16.89 -18.03
C TRP A 214 -10.00 -16.91 -16.67
N LEU A 215 -10.09 -15.77 -15.97
CA LEU A 215 -10.86 -15.67 -14.73
C LEU A 215 -12.35 -15.94 -14.95
N LEU A 216 -12.95 -15.38 -16.00
CA LEU A 216 -14.34 -15.62 -16.35
C LEU A 216 -14.58 -17.10 -16.68
N GLY A 217 -13.72 -17.72 -17.49
CA GLY A 217 -13.87 -19.12 -17.89
C GLY A 217 -13.67 -20.12 -16.75
N GLU A 218 -12.76 -19.85 -15.82
CA GLU A 218 -12.47 -20.73 -14.68
C GLU A 218 -13.53 -20.66 -13.58
N PHE A 219 -14.09 -19.47 -13.34
CA PHE A 219 -14.98 -19.21 -12.20
C PHE A 219 -16.43 -18.89 -12.57
N SER A 220 -16.77 -18.81 -13.86
CA SER A 220 -18.17 -18.78 -14.30
C SER A 220 -18.87 -20.07 -13.86
N PRO A 221 -20.13 -19.99 -13.39
CA PRO A 221 -20.95 -21.18 -13.16
C PRO A 221 -21.19 -21.98 -14.45
#